data_AF-A0A8T7FSF0-F1
#
_entry.id   AF-A0A8T7FSF0-F1
#
_cell.length_a   1.000
_cell.length_b   1.000
_cell.length_c   1.000
_cell.angle_alpha   90.00
_cell.angle_beta   90.00
_cell.angle_gamma   90.00
#
_symmetry.space_group_name_H-M   'P 1'
#
loop_
_entity.id
_entity.type
_entity.pdbx_description
1 polymer ?
#
loop_
_entity_poly.entity_id
_entity_poly.type
_entity_poly.pdbx_seq_one_letter_code
_entity_poly.pdbx_strand_id
1 'polypeptide(L)' 'MKSRVQELAERINMSCDEFVGEMRKLGCSEPTALKIWRGEYENFEDFSDNNLQLSNLRKAAVVLKVITGTLLPK' A
#
# COMPACT_ATOMS: atom_id res chain seq x y z
N MET A 1 -12.14 10.47 -1.39
CA MET A 1 -10.84 10.84 -1.98
C MET A 1 -10.13 9.54 -2.33
N LYS A 2 -9.46 9.44 -3.49
CA LYS A 2 -8.68 8.23 -3.80
C LYS A 2 -7.39 8.24 -2.97
N SER A 3 -6.94 7.09 -2.50
CA SER A 3 -5.63 6.96 -1.84
C SER A 3 -4.51 7.09 -2.87
N ARG A 4 -3.30 7.39 -2.41
CA ARG A 4 -2.10 7.41 -3.26
C ARG A 4 -1.86 6.06 -3.94
N VAL A 5 -2.15 4.97 -3.25
CA VAL A 5 -2.07 3.60 -3.79
C VAL A 5 -3.04 3.42 -4.95
N GLN A 6 -4.29 3.88 -4.81
CA GLN A 6 -5.30 3.80 -5.87
C GLN A 6 -4.90 4.62 -7.10
N GLU A 7 -4.38 5.84 -6.90
CA GLU A 7 -3.88 6.68 -8.00
C GLU A 7 -2.74 6.01 -8.78
N LEU A 8 -1.83 5.33 -8.08
CA LEU A 8 -0.69 4.66 -8.70
C LEU A 8 -1.11 3.36 -9.40
N ALA A 9 -2.03 2.61 -8.80
CA ALA A 9 -2.58 1.38 -9.37
C ALA A 9 -3.32 1.66 -10.69
N GLU A 10 -4.09 2.76 -10.76
CA GLU A 10 -4.79 3.17 -11.98
C GLU A 10 -3.83 3.44 -13.15
N ARG A 11 -2.64 3.99 -12.89
CA ARG A 11 -1.63 4.26 -13.94
C ARG A 11 -1.09 2.99 -14.59
N ILE A 12 -1.16 1.87 -13.89
CA ILE A 12 -0.68 0.55 -14.36
C ILE A 12 -1.84 -0.41 -14.64
N ASN A 13 -3.08 0.08 -14.71
CA ASN A 13 -4.30 -0.70 -14.89
C ASN A 13 -4.45 -1.86 -13.89
N MET A 14 -4.06 -1.63 -12.63
CA MET A 14 -4.15 -2.63 -11.56
C MET A 14 -5.42 -2.44 -10.75
N SER A 15 -6.20 -3.51 -10.63
CA SER A 15 -7.39 -3.58 -9.77
C SER A 15 -7.03 -3.81 -8.29
N CYS A 16 -8.00 -3.59 -7.40
CA CYS A 16 -7.84 -3.88 -5.97
C CYS A 16 -7.51 -5.36 -5.72
N ASP A 17 -8.18 -6.28 -6.41
CA ASP A 17 -8.00 -7.72 -6.23
C ASP A 17 -6.60 -8.16 -6.68
N GLU A 18 -6.11 -7.62 -7.81
CA GLU A 18 -4.74 -7.86 -8.27
C GLU A 18 -3.72 -7.31 -7.29
N PHE A 19 -3.89 -6.07 -6.81
CA PHE A 19 -3.02 -5.47 -5.82
C PHE A 19 -2.94 -6.33 -4.55
N VAL A 20 -4.10 -6.75 -4.02
CA VAL A 20 -4.17 -7.60 -2.83
C VAL A 20 -3.50 -8.96 -3.10
N GLY A 21 -3.72 -9.56 -4.28
CA GLY A 21 -3.09 -10.80 -4.69
C GLY A 21 -1.56 -10.71 -4.71
N GLU A 22 -1.00 -9.66 -5.32
CA GLU A 22 0.44 -9.43 -5.36
C GLU A 22 1.03 -9.15 -3.96
N MET A 23 0.32 -8.38 -3.14
CA MET A 23 0.72 -8.12 -1.75
C MET A 23 0.80 -9.41 -0.93
N ARG A 24 -0.13 -10.34 -1.12
CA ARG A 24 -0.12 -11.65 -0.45
C ARG A 24 1.06 -12.51 -0.87
N LYS A 25 1.47 -12.48 -2.14
CA LYS A 25 2.68 -13.16 -2.64
C LYS A 25 3.94 -12.65 -1.93
N LEU A 26 3.96 -11.39 -1.49
CA LEU A 26 5.04 -10.79 -0.71
C LEU A 26 4.91 -10.99 0.81
N GLY A 27 4.02 -11.89 1.26
CA GLY A 27 3.80 -12.17 2.68
C GLY A 27 3.15 -11.01 3.43
N CYS A 28 2.29 -10.22 2.78
CA CYS A 28 1.38 -9.28 3.44
C CYS A 28 0.02 -9.97 3.66
N SER A 29 -0.57 -9.82 4.85
CA SER A 29 -1.93 -10.32 5.06
C SER A 29 -2.94 -9.51 4.25
N GLU A 30 -4.03 -10.16 3.83
CA GLU A 30 -5.11 -9.52 3.09
C GLU A 30 -5.75 -8.33 3.83
N PRO A 31 -6.05 -8.41 5.15
CA PRO A 31 -6.52 -7.25 5.89
C PRO A 31 -5.56 -6.06 5.80
N THR A 32 -4.25 -6.32 5.92
CA THR A 32 -3.23 -5.26 5.84
C THR A 32 -3.13 -4.67 4.43
N ALA A 33 -3.21 -5.49 3.38
CA ALA A 33 -3.22 -5.03 2.00
C ALA A 33 -4.43 -4.13 1.72
N LEU A 34 -5.61 -4.47 2.25
CA LEU A 34 -6.81 -3.65 2.13
C LEU A 34 -6.69 -2.31 2.88
N LYS A 35 -6.06 -2.28 4.06
CA LYS A 35 -5.77 -1.03 4.78
C LYS A 35 -4.86 -0.11 3.96
N ILE A 36 -3.82 -0.68 3.35
CA ILE A 36 -2.90 0.04 2.46
C ILE A 36 -3.64 0.58 1.23
N TRP A 37 -4.47 -0.26 0.59
CA TRP A 37 -5.28 0.16 -0.55
C TRP A 37 -6.18 1.35 -0.23
N ARG A 38 -6.76 1.37 0.98
CA ARG A 38 -7.62 2.47 1.46
C ARG A 38 -6.83 3.73 1.86
N GLY A 39 -5.50 3.68 1.88
CA GLY A 39 -4.67 4.81 2.29
C GLY A 39 -4.68 5.06 3.80
N GLU A 40 -4.99 4.06 4.64
CA GLU A 40 -5.08 4.27 6.10
C GLU A 40 -3.76 4.82 6.68
N TYR A 41 -2.63 4.39 6.12
CA TYR A 41 -1.29 4.83 6.52
C TYR A 41 -1.01 6.32 6.24
N GLU A 42 -1.79 6.97 5.37
CA GLU A 42 -1.55 8.36 4.95
C GLU A 42 -1.79 9.34 6.11
N ASN A 43 -2.50 8.91 7.15
CA ASN A 43 -2.79 9.69 8.35
C ASN A 43 -1.95 9.25 9.56
N PHE A 44 -0.92 8.42 9.37
CA PHE A 44 -0.12 7.92 10.49
C PHE A 44 1.00 8.91 10.80
N GLU A 45 1.05 9.37 12.05
CA GLU A 45 2.15 10.21 12.57
C GLU A 45 3.38 9.36 12.89
N ASP A 46 3.18 8.10 13.32
CA ASP A 46 4.25 7.12 13.55
C ASP A 46 3.88 5.75 12.96
N PHE A 47 4.79 5.12 12.21
CA PHE A 47 4.59 3.79 11.60
C PHE A 47 4.59 2.62 12.62
N SER A 48 4.50 2.93 13.91
CA SER A 48 4.23 1.98 14.99
C SER A 48 2.72 1.79 15.23
N ASP A 49 1.89 2.71 14.72
CA ASP A 49 0.44 2.69 14.95
C ASP A 49 -0.29 1.63 14.10
N ASN A 50 -1.28 0.99 14.71
CA ASN A 50 -2.35 0.25 14.05
C ASN A 50 -1.97 -0.96 13.16
N ASN A 51 -0.82 -1.59 13.43
CA ASN A 51 -0.32 -2.80 12.76
C ASN A 51 0.19 -2.61 11.32
N LEU A 52 0.41 -1.37 10.87
CA LEU A 52 0.87 -1.08 9.51
C LEU A 52 2.34 -0.64 9.52
N GLN A 53 3.23 -1.62 9.40
CA GLN A 53 4.67 -1.41 9.40
C GLN A 53 5.20 -0.85 8.06
N LEU A 54 6.32 -0.11 8.11
CA LEU A 54 7.07 0.35 6.92
C LEU A 54 7.42 -0.79 5.95
N SER A 55 7.64 -2.01 6.47
CA SER A 55 7.89 -3.21 5.66
C SER A 55 6.73 -3.54 4.71
N ASN A 56 5.48 -3.26 5.10
CA ASN A 56 4.31 -3.46 4.24
C ASN A 56 4.20 -2.38 3.16
N LEU A 57 4.57 -1.13 3.46
CA LEU A 57 4.65 -0.07 2.44
C LEU A 57 5.77 -0.34 1.42
N ARG A 58 6.89 -0.93 1.84
CA ARG A 58 7.92 -1.40 0.91
C ARG A 58 7.39 -2.46 -0.07
N LYS A 59 6.59 -3.41 0.41
CA LYS A 59 5.91 -4.40 -0.45
C LYS A 59 4.95 -3.72 -1.43
N ALA A 60 4.14 -2.77 -0.96
CA ALA A 60 3.22 -2.03 -1.83
C ALA A 60 3.96 -1.25 -2.92
N ALA A 61 5.10 -0.64 -2.58
CA ALA A 61 5.94 0.06 -3.54
C ALA A 61 6.47 -0.89 -4.64
N VAL A 62 6.89 -2.11 -4.26
CA VAL A 62 7.29 -3.16 -5.21
C VAL A 62 6.13 -3.53 -6.13
N VAL A 63 4.93 -3.80 -5.59
CA VAL A 63 3.73 -4.14 -6.39
C VAL A 63 3.38 -3.03 -7.38
N LEU A 64 3.43 -1.77 -6.94
CA LEU A 64 3.10 -0.59 -7.74
C LEU A 64 4.24 -0.12 -8.66
N LYS A 65 5.39 -0.79 -8.64
CA LYS A 65 6.59 -0.44 -9.44
C LYS A 65 7.08 0.99 -9.19
N VAL A 66 7.04 1.43 -7.93
CA VAL A 66 7.54 2.73 -7.47
C VAL A 66 8.54 2.56 -6.31
N ILE A 67 9.24 3.64 -5.96
CA ILE A 67 10.06 3.67 -4.75
C ILE A 67 9.19 3.91 -3.50
N THR A 68 9.59 3.38 -2.34
CA THR A 68 8.82 3.52 -1.09
C THR A 68 8.58 4.97 -0.69
N GLY A 69 9.52 5.87 -0.99
CA GLY A 69 9.36 7.31 -0.72
C GLY A 69 8.15 7.95 -1.41
N THR A 70 7.65 7.36 -2.51
CA THR A 70 6.43 7.81 -3.20
C THR A 70 5.16 7.53 -2.40
N LEU A 71 5.22 6.58 -1.46
CA LEU A 71 4.10 6.19 -0.60
C LEU A 71 4.24 6.77 0.82
N LEU A 72 5.32 7.47 1.16
CA LEU A 72 5.42 8.07 2.48
C LEU A 72 4.56 9.35 2.52
N PRO A 73 3.78 9.58 3.59
CA PRO A 73 3.09 10.85 3.81
C PRO A 73 4.11 11.99 3.90
N LYS A 74 3.68 13.19 3.50
CA LYS A 74 4.53 14.40 3.46
C LYS A 74 4.45 15.17 4.76
#